data_AF-A0A9E1HJR3-F1
#
_entry.id   AF-A0A9E1HJR3-F1
#
_cell.length_a   1.000
_cell.length_b   1.000
_cell.length_c   1.000
_cell.angle_alpha   90.00
_cell.angle_beta   90.00
_cell.angle_gamma   90.00
#
_symmetry.space_group_name_H-M   'P 1'
#
loop_
_entity.id
_entity.type
_entity.pdbx_description
1 polymer ?
#
loop_
_entity_poly.entity_id
_entity_poly.type
_entity_poly.pdbx_seq_one_letter_code
_entity_poly.pdbx_strand_id
1 'polypeptide(L)'
;YNEDRVLTIKINPGNKKPYYLKSKGLTPSGVYIRYGKNKSQASQEEISRMLRERDNITFESLVSKEQDLSFKALERKFEEKDLDFSQFNLNTSGFIDKETGLFTNLAFWISDQYNIDTKMAVYQGMDRDIFRSKKNMMVQSSFKLIKF
;
A
#
# COMPACT_ATOMS: atom_id res chain seq x y z
N TYR A 1 32.50 -14.43 17.52
CA TYR A 1 32.39 -14.01 18.94
C TYR A 1 32.91 -12.58 19.04
N ASN A 2 32.26 -11.69 19.80
CA ASN A 2 32.77 -10.34 20.04
C ASN A 2 33.90 -10.35 21.08
N GLU A 3 34.42 -9.17 21.45
CA GLU A 3 35.51 -9.01 22.44
C GLU A 3 35.15 -9.61 23.80
N ASP A 4 33.85 -9.59 24.17
CA ASP A 4 33.32 -10.21 25.40
C ASP A 4 33.05 -11.71 25.27
N ARG A 5 33.52 -12.36 24.19
CA ARG A 5 33.27 -13.78 23.90
C ARG A 5 31.78 -14.14 23.77
N VAL A 6 30.96 -13.24 23.22
CA VAL A 6 29.55 -13.45 22.89
C VAL A 6 29.39 -13.77 21.39
N LEU A 7 28.62 -14.81 21.05
CA LEU A 7 28.29 -15.12 19.66
C LEU A 7 27.24 -14.14 19.13
N THR A 8 27.66 -13.21 18.26
CA THR A 8 26.74 -12.31 17.55
C THR A 8 26.37 -12.89 16.20
N ILE A 9 25.06 -13.07 15.96
CA ILE A 9 24.53 -13.52 14.67
C ILE A 9 23.67 -12.39 14.10
N LYS A 10 24.01 -11.94 12.89
CA LYS A 10 23.18 -11.02 12.10
C LYS A 10 22.44 -11.84 11.05
N ILE A 11 21.12 -11.81 11.09
CA ILE A 11 20.26 -12.52 10.14
C ILE A 11 19.56 -11.47 9.30
N ASN A 12 19.86 -11.45 8.01
CA ASN A 12 19.13 -10.62 7.07
C ASN A 12 17.86 -11.37 6.61
N PRO A 13 16.76 -10.65 6.36
CA PRO A 13 15.60 -11.26 5.75
C PRO A 13 15.95 -11.75 4.35
N GLY A 14 15.56 -12.99 4.03
CA GLY A 14 15.55 -13.48 2.65
C GLY A 14 14.27 -13.07 1.92
N ASN A 15 14.20 -13.45 0.65
CA ASN A 15 13.17 -13.06 -0.31
C ASN A 15 11.84 -13.84 -0.20
N LYS A 16 11.82 -14.99 0.49
CA LYS A 16 10.65 -15.88 0.57
C LYS A 16 10.01 -15.93 1.96
N LYS A 17 9.46 -14.81 2.40
CA LYS A 17 8.63 -14.75 3.63
C LYS A 17 7.20 -15.28 3.35
N PRO A 18 6.47 -15.77 4.37
CA PRO A 18 6.89 -15.98 5.75
C PRO A 18 7.76 -17.23 5.96
N TYR A 19 8.63 -17.19 6.97
CA TYR A 19 9.33 -18.37 7.48
C TYR A 19 8.46 -19.11 8.49
N TYR A 20 8.45 -20.44 8.41
CA TYR A 20 7.64 -21.27 9.29
C TYR A 20 8.38 -22.49 9.80
N LEU A 21 7.94 -22.98 10.95
CA LEU A 21 8.38 -24.26 11.49
C LEU A 21 7.93 -25.39 10.55
N LYS A 22 8.87 -26.18 10.04
CA LYS A 22 8.60 -27.28 9.09
C LYS A 22 7.50 -28.23 9.56
N SER A 23 7.42 -28.49 10.86
CA SER A 23 6.40 -29.36 11.47
C SER A 23 4.99 -28.78 11.52
N LYS A 24 4.82 -27.45 11.38
CA LYS A 24 3.54 -26.75 11.54
C LYS A 24 3.04 -26.07 10.26
N GLY A 25 3.89 -25.93 9.25
CA GLY A 25 3.51 -25.32 7.97
C GLY A 25 3.23 -23.83 8.04
N LEU A 26 2.69 -23.27 6.95
CA LEU A 26 2.25 -21.88 6.80
C LEU A 26 0.92 -21.64 7.55
N THR A 27 0.94 -21.81 8.86
CA THR A 27 -0.21 -21.58 9.74
C THR A 27 0.17 -20.58 10.84
N PRO A 28 -0.81 -19.94 11.52
CA PRO A 28 -0.54 -19.09 12.68
C PRO A 28 0.34 -19.76 13.73
N SER A 29 0.18 -21.07 13.92
CA SER A 29 0.97 -21.85 14.87
C SER A 29 2.44 -22.04 14.46
N GLY A 30 2.72 -21.96 13.15
CA GLY A 30 4.01 -22.24 12.51
C GLY A 30 4.81 -21.01 12.12
N VAL A 31 4.17 -19.85 11.91
CA VAL A 31 4.81 -18.59 11.52
C VAL A 31 4.95 -17.67 12.75
N TYR A 32 6.14 -17.09 12.94
CA TYR A 32 6.41 -16.17 14.04
C TYR A 32 6.96 -14.83 13.53
N ILE A 33 6.51 -13.74 14.14
CA ILE A 33 7.00 -12.38 13.91
C ILE A 33 7.70 -11.91 15.16
N ARG A 34 8.80 -11.17 14.98
CA ARG A 34 9.51 -10.52 16.07
C ARG A 34 9.11 -9.05 16.15
N TYR A 35 8.55 -8.67 17.29
CA TYR A 35 8.24 -7.29 17.65
C TYR A 35 9.24 -6.81 18.70
N GLY A 36 10.37 -6.28 18.23
CA GLY A 36 11.49 -5.88 19.09
C GLY A 36 12.05 -7.05 19.90
N LYS A 37 11.82 -7.02 21.23
CA LYS A 37 12.23 -8.10 22.15
C LYS A 37 11.28 -9.29 22.15
N ASN A 38 10.04 -9.10 21.70
CA ASN A 38 8.99 -10.12 21.76
C ASN A 38 8.94 -10.96 20.47
N LYS A 39 8.53 -12.22 20.61
CA LYS A 39 8.14 -13.09 19.50
C LYS A 39 6.66 -13.44 19.66
N SER A 40 5.87 -13.33 18.60
CA SER A 40 4.46 -13.71 18.58
C SER A 40 4.17 -14.60 17.38
N GLN A 41 3.13 -15.42 17.50
CA GLN A 41 2.55 -16.11 16.35
C GLN A 41 1.96 -15.07 15.39
N ALA A 42 2.14 -15.29 14.09
CA ALA A 42 1.54 -14.44 13.08
C ALA A 42 0.04 -14.73 12.97
N SER A 43 -0.78 -13.70 12.79
CA SER A 43 -2.18 -13.88 12.43
C SER A 43 -2.32 -14.37 10.98
N GLN A 44 -3.50 -14.86 10.61
CA GLN A 44 -3.76 -15.29 9.23
C GLN A 44 -3.61 -14.10 8.25
N GLU A 45 -4.02 -12.90 8.66
CA GLU A 45 -3.91 -11.68 7.88
C GLU A 45 -2.44 -11.28 7.65
N GLU A 46 -1.60 -11.43 8.67
CA GLU A 46 -0.16 -11.15 8.57
C GLU A 46 0.56 -12.14 7.66
N ILE A 47 0.19 -13.43 7.73
CA ILE A 47 0.70 -14.46 6.82
C ILE A 47 0.30 -14.13 5.39
N SER A 48 -0.98 -13.84 5.15
CA SER A 48 -1.50 -13.43 3.83
C SER A 48 -0.86 -12.14 3.32
N ARG A 49 -0.54 -11.19 4.20
CA ARG A 49 0.21 -9.98 3.83
C ARG A 49 1.62 -10.33 3.38
N MET A 50 2.37 -11.14 4.13
CA MET A 50 3.73 -11.54 3.75
C MET A 50 3.77 -12.36 2.46
N LEU A 51 2.76 -13.20 2.20
CA LEU A 51 2.65 -13.92 0.93
C LEU A 51 2.40 -12.97 -0.25
N ARG A 52 1.52 -11.98 -0.09
CA ARG A 52 1.30 -10.95 -1.11
C ARG A 52 2.56 -10.15 -1.39
N GLU A 53 3.27 -9.71 -0.34
CA GLU A 53 4.56 -9.02 -0.47
C GLU A 53 5.61 -9.89 -1.17
N ARG A 54 5.68 -11.19 -0.85
CA ARG A 54 6.57 -12.14 -1.51
C ARG A 54 6.29 -12.24 -3.01
N ASP A 55 5.01 -12.29 -3.37
CA ASP A 55 4.56 -12.47 -4.75
C ASP A 55 4.46 -11.13 -5.51
N ASN A 56 4.94 -10.02 -4.89
CA ASN A 56 4.85 -8.65 -5.41
C ASN A 56 3.42 -8.22 -5.80
N ILE A 57 2.42 -8.79 -5.15
CA ILE A 57 1.02 -8.42 -5.33
C ILE A 57 0.77 -7.17 -4.48
N THR A 58 0.59 -6.03 -5.14
CA THR A 58 0.31 -4.75 -4.46
C THR A 58 -1.14 -4.70 -4.01
N PHE A 59 -1.44 -3.88 -3.00
CA PHE A 59 -2.82 -3.73 -2.55
C PHE A 59 -3.69 -3.09 -3.64
N GLU A 60 -3.10 -2.13 -4.34
CA GLU A 60 -3.64 -1.36 -5.45
C GLU A 60 -4.09 -2.24 -6.61
N SER A 61 -3.40 -3.37 -6.87
CA SER A 61 -3.76 -4.29 -7.95
C SER A 61 -4.87 -5.28 -7.59
N LEU A 62 -5.23 -5.40 -6.31
CA LEU A 62 -6.31 -6.31 -5.91
C LEU A 62 -7.67 -5.74 -6.32
N VAL A 63 -8.62 -6.62 -6.61
CA VAL A 63 -10.02 -6.25 -6.90
C VAL A 63 -10.61 -5.47 -5.72
N SER A 64 -11.22 -4.33 -6.04
CA SER A 64 -11.94 -3.49 -5.09
C SER A 64 -13.22 -4.16 -4.62
N LYS A 65 -13.57 -3.93 -3.35
CA LYS A 65 -14.88 -4.34 -2.83
C LYS A 65 -16.03 -3.53 -3.42
N GLU A 66 -15.77 -2.25 -3.71
CA GLU A 66 -16.71 -1.36 -4.38
C GLU A 66 -16.44 -1.41 -5.89
N GLN A 67 -17.50 -1.60 -6.67
CA GLN A 67 -17.44 -1.74 -8.12
C GLN A 67 -18.28 -0.69 -8.85
N ASP A 68 -19.23 -0.04 -8.16
CA ASP A 68 -19.97 1.10 -8.69
C ASP A 68 -19.13 2.38 -8.56
N LEU A 69 -18.10 2.46 -9.40
CA LEU A 69 -17.12 3.55 -9.38
C LEU A 69 -17.40 4.58 -10.48
N SER A 70 -17.29 5.86 -10.12
CA SER A 70 -17.31 6.99 -11.06
C SER A 70 -16.04 7.82 -10.97
N PHE A 71 -15.68 8.52 -12.04
CA PHE A 71 -14.41 9.23 -12.18
C PHE A 71 -14.59 10.70 -12.61
N LYS A 72 -15.69 11.35 -12.22
CA LYS A 72 -16.01 12.72 -12.64
C LYS A 72 -14.96 13.73 -12.19
N ALA A 73 -14.40 13.53 -10.99
CA ALA A 73 -13.30 14.38 -10.51
C ALA A 73 -12.03 14.22 -11.36
N LEU A 74 -11.75 13.01 -11.86
CA LEU A 74 -10.63 12.73 -12.75
C LEU A 74 -10.85 13.33 -14.14
N GLU A 75 -12.04 13.16 -14.71
CA GLU A 75 -12.45 13.79 -15.99
C GLU A 75 -12.21 15.30 -15.97
N ARG A 76 -12.73 15.98 -14.94
CA ARG A 76 -12.50 17.43 -14.76
C ARG A 76 -11.02 17.80 -14.66
N LYS A 77 -10.17 16.91 -14.12
CA LYS A 77 -8.72 17.15 -14.03
C LYS A 77 -8.01 17.04 -15.38
N PHE A 78 -8.50 16.18 -16.27
CA PHE A 78 -8.03 16.12 -17.66
C PHE A 78 -8.40 17.41 -18.39
N GLU A 79 -9.64 17.88 -18.25
CA GLU A 79 -10.10 19.15 -18.82
C GLU A 79 -9.29 20.35 -18.31
N GLU A 80 -9.02 20.45 -17.00
CA GLU A 80 -8.16 21.50 -16.42
C GLU A 80 -6.72 21.52 -17.00
N LYS A 81 -6.30 20.43 -17.64
CA LYS A 81 -4.97 20.26 -18.25
C LYS A 81 -5.01 20.28 -19.78
N ASP A 82 -6.15 20.62 -20.38
CA ASP A 82 -6.38 20.56 -21.83
C ASP A 82 -6.09 19.16 -22.41
N LEU A 83 -6.35 18.10 -21.64
CA LEU A 83 -6.22 16.70 -22.04
C LEU A 83 -7.59 16.09 -22.31
N ASP A 84 -7.66 15.19 -23.29
CA ASP A 84 -8.88 14.45 -23.61
C ASP A 84 -8.98 13.18 -22.76
N PHE A 85 -9.98 13.13 -21.87
CA PHE A 85 -10.23 11.96 -21.03
C PHE A 85 -10.60 10.71 -21.83
N SER A 86 -11.15 10.84 -23.04
CA SER A 86 -11.50 9.67 -23.87
C SER A 86 -10.27 8.83 -24.26
N GLN A 87 -9.08 9.42 -24.20
CA GLN A 87 -7.80 8.74 -24.42
C GLN A 87 -7.31 7.97 -23.18
N PHE A 88 -7.92 8.19 -22.00
CA PHE A 88 -7.57 7.48 -20.79
C PHE A 88 -8.08 6.04 -20.83
N ASN A 89 -7.15 5.10 -20.99
CA ASN A 89 -7.47 3.69 -21.08
C ASN A 89 -7.45 3.03 -19.69
N LEU A 90 -8.64 2.69 -19.19
CA LEU A 90 -8.83 2.05 -17.89
C LEU A 90 -8.08 0.71 -17.76
N ASN A 91 -7.98 -0.07 -18.84
CA ASN A 91 -7.31 -1.37 -18.84
C ASN A 91 -5.78 -1.25 -18.72
N THR A 92 -5.18 -0.23 -19.33
CA THR A 92 -3.72 -0.03 -19.25
C THR A 92 -3.31 0.81 -18.04
N SER A 93 -4.23 1.58 -17.46
CA SER A 93 -4.01 2.40 -16.25
C SER A 93 -3.86 1.59 -14.95
N GLY A 94 -4.20 0.30 -14.98
CA GLY A 94 -4.28 -0.54 -13.78
C GLY A 94 -5.57 -0.38 -12.98
N PHE A 95 -6.57 0.34 -13.51
CA PHE A 95 -7.89 0.46 -12.87
C PHE A 95 -8.71 -0.83 -13.00
N ILE A 96 -8.44 -1.63 -14.03
CA ILE A 96 -9.11 -2.91 -14.27
C ILE A 96 -8.13 -4.05 -14.03
N ASP A 97 -8.57 -5.02 -13.24
CA ASP A 97 -7.87 -6.29 -13.08
C ASP A 97 -7.99 -7.10 -14.37
N LYS A 98 -6.85 -7.57 -14.90
CA LYS A 98 -6.79 -8.20 -16.22
C LYS A 98 -7.46 -9.57 -16.28
N GLU A 99 -7.55 -10.25 -15.15
CA GLU A 99 -8.11 -11.61 -15.09
C GLU A 99 -9.63 -11.58 -14.92
N THR A 100 -10.12 -10.69 -14.06
CA THR A 100 -11.54 -10.62 -13.70
C THR A 100 -12.32 -9.55 -14.47
N GLY A 101 -11.66 -8.55 -15.04
CA GLY A 101 -12.31 -7.39 -15.67
C GLY A 101 -12.96 -6.43 -14.67
N LEU A 102 -12.72 -6.62 -13.37
CA LEU A 102 -13.29 -5.81 -12.29
C LEU A 102 -12.37 -4.64 -11.92
N PHE A 103 -12.93 -3.62 -11.29
CA PHE A 103 -12.16 -2.49 -10.78
C PHE A 103 -11.22 -2.92 -9.66
N THR A 104 -10.00 -2.37 -9.67
CA THR A 104 -8.98 -2.57 -8.66
C THR A 104 -9.10 -1.57 -7.51
N ASN A 105 -8.39 -1.79 -6.41
CA ASN A 105 -8.31 -0.81 -5.32
C ASN A 105 -7.65 0.50 -5.76
N LEU A 106 -6.79 0.47 -6.79
CA LEU A 106 -6.28 1.70 -7.41
C LEU A 106 -7.43 2.52 -7.99
N ALA A 107 -8.31 1.89 -8.77
CA ALA A 107 -9.49 2.58 -9.31
C ALA A 107 -10.35 3.14 -8.18
N PHE A 108 -10.60 2.36 -7.12
CA PHE A 108 -11.36 2.83 -5.96
C PHE A 108 -10.72 4.06 -5.32
N TRP A 109 -9.40 4.11 -5.10
CA TRP A 109 -8.75 5.28 -4.51
C TRP A 109 -8.91 6.57 -5.33
N ILE A 110 -8.99 6.45 -6.65
CA ILE A 110 -9.13 7.59 -7.55
C ILE A 110 -10.59 7.95 -7.82
N SER A 111 -11.53 7.04 -7.52
CA SER A 111 -12.93 7.24 -7.80
C SER A 111 -13.57 8.31 -6.90
N ASP A 112 -14.74 8.78 -7.31
CA ASP A 112 -15.53 9.75 -6.55
C ASP A 112 -16.05 9.16 -5.21
N GLN A 113 -16.10 7.83 -5.08
CA GLN A 113 -16.56 7.08 -3.90
C GLN A 113 -15.51 7.03 -2.78
N TYR A 114 -14.24 7.32 -3.07
CA TYR A 114 -13.21 7.36 -2.03
C TYR A 114 -13.35 8.60 -1.14
N ASN A 115 -14.06 8.43 -0.03
CA ASN A 115 -14.40 9.52 0.88
C ASN A 115 -13.48 9.59 2.12
N ILE A 116 -12.21 9.17 2.00
CA ILE A 116 -11.26 9.26 3.10
C ILE A 116 -10.46 10.56 2.99
N ASP A 117 -10.54 11.37 4.05
CA ASP A 117 -9.75 12.59 4.18
C ASP A 117 -8.25 12.29 4.28
N THR A 118 -7.48 12.77 3.32
CA THR A 118 -6.01 12.77 3.38
C THR A 118 -5.52 14.01 4.12
N LYS A 119 -4.92 13.83 5.29
CA LYS A 119 -4.36 14.94 6.08
C LYS A 119 -2.87 15.10 5.77
N MET A 120 -2.50 16.25 5.24
CA MET A 120 -1.10 16.60 4.99
C MET A 120 -0.64 17.63 6.02
N ALA A 121 0.58 17.44 6.54
CA ALA A 121 1.23 18.37 7.44
C ALA A 121 2.63 18.67 6.91
N VAL A 122 2.98 19.95 6.84
CA VAL A 122 4.30 20.42 6.39
C VAL A 122 5.12 20.82 7.61
N TYR A 123 6.32 20.24 7.71
CA TYR A 123 7.29 20.51 8.78
C TYR A 123 8.54 21.18 8.19
N GLN A 124 9.23 21.98 8.99
CA GLN A 124 10.50 22.59 8.60
C GLN A 124 11.66 21.65 8.95
N GLY A 125 12.12 20.88 7.95
CA GLY A 125 13.17 19.87 8.14
C GLY A 125 12.62 18.45 8.27
N MET A 126 13.51 17.47 8.47
CA MET A 126 13.12 16.06 8.67
C MET A 126 12.66 15.79 10.10
N ASP A 127 13.15 16.59 11.05
CA ASP A 127 12.72 16.56 12.43
C ASP A 127 11.37 17.28 12.53
N ARG A 128 10.35 16.58 13.03
CA ARG A 128 8.95 17.05 13.09
C ARG A 128 8.74 18.16 14.14
N ASP A 129 9.78 18.93 14.44
CA ASP A 129 9.86 19.83 15.59
C ASP A 129 9.15 21.16 15.34
N ILE A 130 9.15 21.64 14.10
CA ILE A 130 8.51 22.92 13.75
C ILE A 130 7.39 22.66 12.74
N PHE A 131 6.16 22.63 13.26
CA PHE A 131 4.94 22.57 12.46
C PHE A 131 4.69 23.90 11.75
N ARG A 132 4.57 23.87 10.41
CA ARG A 132 4.30 25.09 9.62
C ARG A 132 2.84 25.22 9.21
N SER A 133 2.22 24.14 8.76
CA SER A 133 0.85 24.19 8.27
C SER A 133 0.24 22.79 8.17
N LYS A 134 -1.09 22.72 8.31
CA LYS A 134 -1.90 21.53 8.08
C LYS A 134 -2.89 21.83 6.97
N LYS A 135 -2.99 20.92 6.02
CA LYS A 135 -3.98 20.95 4.96
C LYS A 135 -4.73 19.63 4.96
N ASN A 136 -6.04 19.68 5.15
CA ASN A 136 -6.90 18.54 4.91
C ASN A 136 -7.26 18.55 3.43
N MET A 137 -7.10 17.42 2.75
CA MET A 137 -7.37 17.29 1.32
C MET A 137 -8.11 15.97 1.09
N MET A 138 -9.18 16.00 0.31
CA MET A 138 -9.70 14.78 -0.29
C MET A 138 -8.78 14.34 -1.42
N VAL A 139 -8.74 13.05 -1.78
CA VAL A 139 -7.90 12.56 -2.89
C VAL A 139 -8.19 13.29 -4.21
N GLN A 140 -9.44 13.70 -4.42
CA GLN A 140 -9.87 14.57 -5.52
C GLN A 140 -9.09 15.91 -5.60
N SER A 141 -8.55 16.39 -4.47
CA SER A 141 -7.71 17.59 -4.38
C SER A 141 -6.21 17.29 -4.49
N SER A 142 -5.78 16.04 -4.27
CA SER A 142 -4.37 15.62 -4.19
C SER A 142 -3.65 15.61 -5.55
N PHE A 143 -4.38 15.46 -6.66
CA PHE A 143 -3.83 15.53 -8.02
C PHE A 143 -3.18 16.89 -8.37
N LYS A 144 -3.41 17.93 -7.55
CA LYS A 144 -2.78 19.25 -7.73
C LYS A 144 -1.31 19.29 -7.31
N LEU A 145 -0.83 18.33 -6.49
CA LEU A 145 0.52 18.31 -5.92
C LEU A 145 1.48 17.30 -6.55
N ILE A 146 0.96 16.24 -7.21
CA ILE A 146 1.80 15.32 -7.97
C ILE A 146 2.02 15.97 -9.35
N LYS A 147 3.00 16.87 -9.42
CA LYS A 147 3.58 17.25 -10.71
C LYS A 147 4.38 16.04 -11.23
N PHE A 148 3.97 15.48 -12.35
CA PHE A 148 4.90 14.76 -13.23
C PHE A 148 5.91 15.76 -13.81
#